data_AF-A0A5N6L8C7-F1
#
_entry.id   AF-A0A5N6L8C7-F1
#
_cell.length_a   1.000
_cell.length_b   1.000
_cell.length_c   1.000
_cell.angle_alpha   90.00
_cell.angle_beta   90.00
_cell.angle_gamma   90.00
#
_symmetry.space_group_name_H-M   'P 1'
#
loop_
_entity.id
_entity.type
_entity.pdbx_description
1 polymer ?
#
loop_
_entity_poly.entity_id
_entity_poly.type
_entity_poly.pdbx_seq_one_letter_code
_entity_poly.pdbx_strand_id
1 'polypeptide(L)'
;MASISPSLSSLICSLIVALVIANVSAEEFQVGGVVGWRILATNETQLYNVWASRRRFHVGDTLRFRYKNNSVAVVEKWGFYHCDSSNPIAFFNDGETVIDLDNVGTMYFISGDADRCKYGLNMMVEVTSPAPVIHIPPAISSPPDNSYSGIASAPSQFLSSGGSPESSPGPGPGPSSSDSSSSFSIYATEVVGVLSFLVF
;
A
#
# COMPACT_ATOMS: atom_id res chain seq x y z
N MET A 1 44.18 17.63 -17.86
CA MET A 1 43.17 16.64 -17.42
C MET A 1 43.70 15.98 -16.17
N ALA A 2 42.91 15.90 -15.09
CA ALA A 2 43.34 15.26 -13.85
C ALA A 2 42.87 13.80 -13.83
N SER A 3 43.81 12.86 -13.75
CA SER A 3 43.50 11.43 -13.68
C SER A 3 43.06 11.05 -12.26
N ILE A 4 41.78 10.72 -12.10
CA ILE A 4 41.25 10.14 -10.86
C ILE A 4 41.94 8.78 -10.63
N SER A 5 42.51 8.55 -9.45
CA SER A 5 43.14 7.27 -9.14
C SER A 5 42.08 6.15 -8.99
N PRO A 6 42.40 4.89 -9.28
CA PRO A 6 41.44 3.78 -9.09
C PRO A 6 41.00 3.64 -7.63
N SER A 7 41.84 4.01 -6.67
CA SER A 7 41.49 4.10 -5.25
C SER A 7 40.43 5.17 -4.96
N LEU A 8 40.56 6.36 -5.55
CA LEU A 8 39.59 7.44 -5.38
C LEU A 8 38.26 7.12 -6.07
N SER A 9 38.31 6.47 -7.24
CA SER A 9 37.12 5.97 -7.93
C SER A 9 36.36 4.93 -7.09
N SER A 10 37.07 3.96 -6.50
CA SER A 10 36.48 2.94 -5.62
C SER A 10 35.80 3.55 -4.39
N LEU A 11 36.44 4.52 -3.73
CA LEU A 11 35.87 5.24 -2.59
C LEU A 11 34.61 6.04 -2.99
N ILE A 12 34.61 6.68 -4.16
CA ILE A 12 33.44 7.40 -4.70
C ILE A 12 32.30 6.41 -4.98
N CYS A 13 32.56 5.27 -5.62
CA CYS A 13 31.55 4.23 -5.85
C CYS A 13 30.97 3.68 -4.53
N SER A 14 31.82 3.39 -3.53
CA SER A 14 31.36 2.94 -2.22
C SER A 14 30.48 3.97 -1.51
N LEU A 15 30.85 5.25 -1.57
CA LEU A 15 30.06 6.33 -1.00
C LEU A 15 28.72 6.51 -1.72
N ILE A 16 28.70 6.42 -3.05
CA ILE A 16 27.47 6.46 -3.85
C ILE A 16 26.55 5.29 -3.51
N VAL A 17 27.08 4.06 -3.41
CA VAL A 17 26.28 2.89 -3.01
C VAL A 17 25.69 3.05 -1.61
N ALA A 18 26.44 3.62 -0.66
CA ALA A 18 25.93 3.93 0.68
C ALA A 18 24.81 5.00 0.66
N LEU A 19 24.90 6.02 -0.19
CA LEU A 19 23.84 7.03 -0.37
C LEU A 19 22.61 6.51 -1.12
N VAL A 20 22.72 5.41 -1.88
CA VAL A 20 21.61 4.80 -2.64
C VAL A 20 20.78 3.83 -1.79
N ILE A 21 21.18 3.56 -0.54
CA ILE A 21 20.33 2.85 0.43
C ILE A 21 19.13 3.73 0.77
N ALA A 22 17.98 3.42 0.18
CA ALA A 22 16.74 4.16 0.40
C ALA A 22 16.31 4.06 1.87
N ASN A 23 16.05 5.22 2.49
CA ASN A 23 15.57 5.31 3.87
C ASN A 23 14.11 4.84 3.97
N VAL A 24 13.89 3.52 4.06
CA VAL A 24 12.59 2.95 4.45
C VAL A 24 12.44 3.11 5.96
N SER A 25 11.83 4.22 6.37
CA SER A 25 11.40 4.46 7.74
C SER A 25 9.96 3.99 7.94
N ALA A 26 9.75 3.04 8.84
CA ALA A 26 8.42 2.67 9.33
C ALA A 26 7.82 3.79 10.19
N GLU A 27 6.56 4.17 9.94
CA GLU A 27 5.78 5.10 10.74
C GLU A 27 4.77 4.37 11.66
N GLU A 28 4.58 4.86 12.89
CA GLU A 28 3.49 4.40 13.78
C GLU A 28 2.31 5.38 13.71
N PHE A 29 1.18 4.92 13.17
CA PHE A 29 -0.05 5.70 13.11
C PHE A 29 -0.97 5.37 14.29
N GLN A 30 -1.12 6.31 15.22
CA GLN A 30 -2.11 6.20 16.30
C GLN A 30 -3.53 6.46 15.78
N VAL A 31 -4.35 5.41 15.76
CA VAL A 31 -5.69 5.40 15.17
C VAL A 31 -6.63 6.29 15.98
N GLY A 32 -7.19 7.34 15.34
CA GLY A 32 -7.95 8.39 16.02
C GLY A 32 -7.10 9.38 16.84
N GLY A 33 -5.77 9.26 16.83
CA GLY A 33 -4.85 10.10 17.60
C GLY A 33 -5.11 10.00 19.11
N VAL A 34 -5.06 11.15 19.81
CA VAL A 34 -5.29 11.26 21.27
C VAL A 34 -6.65 10.69 21.72
N VAL A 35 -7.63 10.63 20.81
CA VAL A 35 -9.00 10.17 21.08
C VAL A 35 -9.13 8.64 20.97
N GLY A 36 -8.20 7.97 20.27
CA GLY A 36 -8.16 6.51 20.14
C GLY A 36 -9.31 5.91 19.32
N TRP A 37 -9.48 4.59 19.48
CA TRP A 37 -10.52 3.74 18.88
C TRP A 37 -11.70 3.59 19.84
N ARG A 38 -12.70 4.47 19.69
CA ARG A 38 -13.81 4.65 20.63
C ARG A 38 -15.17 4.46 19.98
N ILE A 39 -16.20 4.32 20.81
CA ILE A 39 -17.59 4.43 20.39
C ILE A 39 -17.82 5.84 19.81
N LEU A 40 -18.51 5.90 18.67
CA LEU A 40 -18.80 7.13 17.94
C LEU A 40 -20.10 7.78 18.43
N ALA A 41 -20.19 9.10 18.34
CA ALA A 41 -21.48 9.78 18.38
C ALA A 41 -22.21 9.62 17.03
N THR A 42 -23.53 9.78 17.03
CA THR A 42 -24.40 9.59 15.85
C THR A 42 -24.03 10.43 14.63
N ASN A 43 -23.27 11.52 14.81
CA ASN A 43 -22.82 12.42 13.74
C ASN A 43 -21.38 12.11 13.24
N GLU A 44 -20.73 11.06 13.75
CA GLU A 44 -19.29 10.79 13.52
C GLU A 44 -19.02 9.49 12.71
N THR A 45 -20.05 8.91 12.07
CA THR A 45 -20.05 7.56 11.48
C THR A 45 -18.98 7.26 10.42
N GLN A 46 -18.23 8.26 9.96
CA GLN A 46 -17.11 8.10 9.02
C GLN A 46 -15.74 8.47 9.61
N LEU A 47 -15.64 8.75 10.92
CA LEU A 47 -14.43 9.32 11.56
C LEU A 47 -13.14 8.59 11.20
N TYR A 48 -13.13 7.26 11.29
CA TYR A 48 -11.91 6.46 11.06
C TYR A 48 -11.60 6.29 9.57
N ASN A 49 -12.60 6.20 8.70
CA ASN A 49 -12.40 6.18 7.24
C ASN A 49 -11.92 7.55 6.70
N VAL A 50 -12.40 8.66 7.27
CA VAL A 50 -11.93 10.03 6.98
C VAL A 50 -10.56 10.29 7.61
N TRP A 51 -10.21 9.63 8.71
CA TRP A 51 -8.84 9.62 9.25
C TRP A 51 -7.90 8.86 8.30
N ALA A 52 -8.21 7.62 7.93
CA ALA A 52 -7.36 6.75 7.12
C ALA A 52 -7.08 7.33 5.71
N SER A 53 -8.13 7.80 5.02
CA SER A 53 -8.01 8.44 3.70
C SER A 53 -7.19 9.74 3.67
N ARG A 54 -6.76 10.25 4.83
CA ARG A 54 -5.83 11.40 4.98
C ARG A 54 -4.41 10.98 5.35
N ARG A 55 -4.03 9.72 5.12
CA ARG A 55 -2.67 9.19 5.28
C ARG A 55 -2.28 8.43 4.01
N ARG A 56 -1.00 8.08 3.91
CA ARG A 56 -0.53 6.97 3.08
C ARG A 56 0.09 5.97 4.02
N PHE A 57 -0.19 4.70 3.81
CA PHE A 57 0.36 3.60 4.57
C PHE A 57 1.20 2.74 3.62
N HIS A 58 2.35 2.28 4.10
CA HIS A 58 3.29 1.50 3.33
C HIS A 58 3.62 0.18 4.05
N VAL A 59 4.19 -0.76 3.30
CA VAL A 59 4.68 -2.01 3.89
C VAL A 59 5.75 -1.71 4.94
N GLY A 60 5.52 -2.20 6.16
CA GLY A 60 6.37 -1.98 7.33
C GLY A 60 5.92 -0.85 8.26
N ASP A 61 4.91 -0.04 7.88
CA ASP A 61 4.25 0.89 8.82
C ASP A 61 3.40 0.12 9.85
N THR A 62 2.99 0.76 10.94
CA THR A 62 2.21 0.13 12.02
C THR A 62 0.99 0.95 12.43
N LEU A 63 -0.08 0.28 12.87
CA LEU A 63 -1.29 0.91 13.40
C LEU A 63 -1.41 0.65 14.90
N ARG A 64 -1.33 1.71 15.71
CA ARG A 64 -1.58 1.61 17.16
C ARG A 64 -3.02 1.98 17.48
N PHE A 65 -3.80 0.99 17.91
CA PHE A 65 -5.18 1.14 18.38
C PHE A 65 -5.19 1.24 19.91
N ARG A 66 -5.68 2.37 20.46
CA ARG A 66 -5.92 2.56 21.91
C ARG A 66 -7.40 2.62 22.20
N TYR A 67 -7.91 1.80 23.12
CA TYR A 67 -9.35 1.68 23.35
C TYR A 67 -9.74 1.23 24.77
N LYS A 68 -10.99 1.47 25.15
CA LYS A 68 -11.55 1.09 26.46
C LYS A 68 -12.94 0.51 26.28
N ASN A 69 -13.22 -0.63 26.92
CA ASN A 69 -14.49 -1.38 26.81
C ASN A 69 -14.90 -1.60 25.33
N ASN A 70 -13.96 -2.02 24.49
CA ASN A 70 -14.08 -2.10 23.03
C ASN A 70 -13.16 -3.21 22.51
N SER A 71 -13.21 -3.51 21.22
CA SER A 71 -12.31 -4.44 20.55
C SER A 71 -11.97 -3.98 19.13
N VAL A 72 -10.91 -4.57 18.57
CA VAL A 72 -10.52 -4.46 17.15
C VAL A 72 -10.53 -5.86 16.55
N ALA A 73 -11.23 -6.05 15.44
CA ALA A 73 -11.19 -7.26 14.64
C ALA A 73 -10.69 -6.93 13.23
N VAL A 74 -9.67 -7.64 12.78
CA VAL A 74 -9.23 -7.65 11.38
C VAL A 74 -10.08 -8.68 10.65
N VAL A 75 -10.71 -8.29 9.55
CA VAL A 75 -11.70 -9.12 8.84
C VAL A 75 -11.49 -9.10 7.34
N GLU A 76 -12.07 -10.08 6.64
CA GLU A 76 -12.20 -9.99 5.20
C GLU A 76 -13.18 -8.88 4.78
N LYS A 77 -13.12 -8.50 3.50
CA LYS A 77 -14.00 -7.51 2.88
C LYS A 77 -15.50 -7.77 3.13
N TRP A 78 -15.93 -9.04 3.17
CA TRP A 78 -17.31 -9.41 3.49
C TRP A 78 -17.67 -9.07 4.94
N GLY A 79 -16.82 -9.49 5.90
CA GLY A 79 -17.01 -9.19 7.33
C GLY A 79 -17.07 -7.70 7.62
N PHE A 80 -16.30 -6.89 6.88
CA PHE A 80 -16.37 -5.42 6.95
C PHE A 80 -17.74 -4.85 6.57
N TYR A 81 -18.25 -5.19 5.38
CA TYR A 81 -19.53 -4.63 4.90
C TYR A 81 -20.76 -5.16 5.65
N HIS A 82 -20.68 -6.36 6.23
CA HIS A 82 -21.75 -6.96 7.01
C HIS A 82 -21.62 -6.78 8.53
N CYS A 83 -20.53 -6.17 9.00
CA CYS A 83 -20.17 -6.08 10.42
C CYS A 83 -20.17 -7.44 11.12
N ASP A 84 -19.64 -8.45 10.43
CA ASP A 84 -19.51 -9.82 10.91
C ASP A 84 -18.09 -10.05 11.43
N SER A 85 -17.99 -10.23 12.75
CA SER A 85 -16.77 -10.55 13.49
C SER A 85 -16.76 -12.00 14.00
N SER A 86 -17.57 -12.90 13.43
CA SER A 86 -17.68 -14.30 13.86
C SER A 86 -16.45 -15.13 13.50
N ASN A 87 -15.82 -14.83 12.35
CA ASN A 87 -14.64 -15.51 11.83
C ASN A 87 -13.58 -14.45 11.43
N PRO A 88 -12.97 -13.75 12.39
CA PRO A 88 -11.99 -12.72 12.11
C PRO A 88 -10.62 -13.32 11.78
N ILE A 89 -9.82 -12.59 10.98
CA ILE A 89 -8.43 -12.91 10.68
C ILE A 89 -7.57 -12.75 11.96
N ALA A 90 -7.87 -11.70 12.74
CA ALA A 90 -7.32 -11.47 14.07
C ALA A 90 -8.31 -10.69 14.94
N PHE A 91 -8.30 -10.90 16.25
CA PHE A 91 -9.22 -10.25 17.19
C PHE A 91 -8.48 -9.84 18.46
N PHE A 92 -8.69 -8.59 18.90
CA PHE A 92 -7.99 -7.99 20.02
C PHE A 92 -8.98 -7.28 20.96
N ASN A 93 -8.78 -7.50 22.27
CA ASN A 93 -9.57 -6.90 23.35
C ASN A 93 -8.70 -6.49 24.57
N ASP A 94 -7.39 -6.32 24.35
CA ASP A 94 -6.37 -5.96 25.36
C ASP A 94 -6.45 -4.49 25.83
N GLY A 95 -6.98 -3.60 24.98
CA GLY A 95 -7.11 -2.16 25.25
C GLY A 95 -6.01 -1.29 24.62
N GLU A 96 -4.88 -1.89 24.23
CA GLU A 96 -3.88 -1.24 23.38
C GLU A 96 -3.17 -2.28 22.51
N THR A 97 -3.49 -2.25 21.21
CA THR A 97 -2.98 -3.18 20.21
C THR A 97 -2.10 -2.43 19.21
N VAL A 98 -1.00 -3.05 18.77
CA VAL A 98 -0.25 -2.65 17.57
C VAL A 98 -0.49 -3.71 16.50
N ILE A 99 -0.74 -3.27 15.27
CA ILE A 99 -0.92 -4.15 14.11
C ILE A 99 0.03 -3.68 13.01
N ASP A 100 0.90 -4.58 12.58
CA ASP A 100 1.93 -4.31 11.57
C ASP A 100 1.33 -4.44 10.15
N LEU A 101 1.78 -3.59 9.22
CA LEU A 101 1.27 -3.52 7.85
C LEU A 101 2.23 -4.25 6.90
N ASP A 102 2.34 -5.57 7.05
CA ASP A 102 3.34 -6.39 6.35
C ASP A 102 3.10 -6.57 4.84
N ASN A 103 1.90 -6.27 4.34
CA ASN A 103 1.47 -6.66 2.99
C ASN A 103 0.78 -5.52 2.23
N VAL A 104 1.06 -5.39 0.94
CA VAL A 104 0.37 -4.47 0.02
C VAL A 104 -1.08 -4.94 -0.17
N GLY A 105 -2.04 -4.02 -0.06
CA GLY A 105 -3.46 -4.30 -0.28
C GLY A 105 -4.39 -3.52 0.65
N THR A 106 -5.66 -3.90 0.67
CA THR A 106 -6.67 -3.29 1.55
C THR A 106 -6.88 -4.14 2.80
N MET A 107 -6.60 -3.57 3.98
CA MET A 107 -6.92 -4.16 5.27
C MET A 107 -8.22 -3.56 5.82
N TYR A 108 -9.04 -4.39 6.46
CA TYR A 108 -10.34 -4.00 6.99
C TYR A 108 -10.42 -4.26 8.49
N PHE A 109 -10.75 -3.22 9.26
CA PHE A 109 -10.85 -3.24 10.71
C PHE A 109 -12.27 -2.90 11.13
N ILE A 110 -12.84 -3.67 12.06
CA ILE A 110 -14.17 -3.41 12.66
C ILE A 110 -14.12 -3.52 14.18
N SER A 111 -15.10 -2.95 14.86
CA SER A 111 -15.40 -3.37 16.24
C SER A 111 -15.91 -4.81 16.24
N GLY A 112 -15.51 -5.60 17.23
CA GLY A 112 -16.13 -6.91 17.47
C GLY A 112 -17.57 -6.84 18.01
N ASP A 113 -18.06 -5.63 18.30
CA ASP A 113 -19.47 -5.34 18.54
C ASP A 113 -20.11 -4.92 17.20
N ALA A 114 -20.98 -5.78 16.67
CA ALA A 114 -21.59 -5.60 15.36
C ALA A 114 -22.43 -4.32 15.26
N ASP A 115 -23.05 -3.85 16.34
CA ASP A 115 -23.86 -2.63 16.31
C ASP A 115 -22.97 -1.39 16.32
N ARG A 116 -21.88 -1.38 17.08
CA ARG A 116 -20.87 -0.29 16.97
C ARG A 116 -20.27 -0.21 15.57
N CYS A 117 -19.99 -1.36 14.95
CA CYS A 117 -19.51 -1.40 13.57
C CYS A 117 -20.53 -0.77 12.60
N LYS A 118 -21.83 -1.09 12.74
CA LYS A 118 -22.93 -0.48 11.95
C LYS A 118 -23.04 1.03 12.18
N TYR A 119 -22.77 1.51 13.40
CA TYR A 119 -22.68 2.93 13.73
C TYR A 119 -21.33 3.58 13.32
N GLY A 120 -20.53 2.92 12.49
CA GLY A 120 -19.35 3.50 11.85
C GLY A 120 -18.02 3.21 12.54
N LEU A 121 -17.99 2.38 13.60
CA LEU A 121 -16.74 1.93 14.21
C LEU A 121 -16.10 0.81 13.35
N ASN A 122 -15.67 1.23 12.17
CA ASN A 122 -14.98 0.46 11.15
C ASN A 122 -13.97 1.37 10.43
N MET A 123 -12.92 0.77 9.88
CA MET A 123 -11.85 1.49 9.17
C MET A 123 -11.29 0.63 8.04
N MET A 124 -11.17 1.23 6.86
CA MET A 124 -10.48 0.67 5.71
C MET A 124 -9.11 1.34 5.57
N VAL A 125 -8.07 0.54 5.35
CA VAL A 125 -6.68 1.00 5.19
C VAL A 125 -6.12 0.44 3.89
N GLU A 126 -5.55 1.29 3.04
CA GLU A 126 -4.86 0.90 1.82
C GLU A 126 -3.35 1.00 2.05
N VAL A 127 -2.68 -0.16 2.03
CA VAL A 127 -1.24 -0.32 2.22
C VAL A 127 -0.58 -0.47 0.86
N THR A 128 0.47 0.31 0.62
CA THR A 128 1.20 0.38 -0.66
C THR A 128 2.66 -0.05 -0.51
N SER A 129 3.36 -0.37 -1.60
CA SER A 129 4.83 -0.45 -1.53
C SER A 129 5.39 0.95 -1.32
N PRO A 130 6.43 1.14 -0.48
CA PRO A 130 7.28 2.31 -0.56
C PRO A 130 7.74 2.52 -2.01
N ALA A 131 7.62 3.75 -2.53
CA ALA A 131 8.10 4.08 -3.85
C ALA A 131 9.64 4.25 -3.82
N PRO A 132 10.41 3.66 -4.77
CA PRO A 132 11.84 3.90 -4.84
C PRO A 132 12.15 5.39 -5.05
N VAL A 133 12.87 6.00 -4.11
CA VAL A 133 13.30 7.40 -4.23
C VAL A 133 14.47 7.47 -5.21
N ILE A 134 14.14 7.54 -6.50
CA ILE A 134 15.14 7.76 -7.55
C ILE A 134 15.59 9.22 -7.46
N HIS A 135 16.75 9.44 -6.85
CA HIS A 135 17.46 10.72 -6.88
C HIS A 135 18.00 10.99 -8.30
N ILE A 136 17.12 11.47 -9.18
CA ILE A 136 17.51 12.02 -10.48
C ILE A 136 18.37 13.27 -10.22
N PRO A 137 19.65 13.32 -10.62
CA PRO A 137 20.44 14.53 -10.49
C PRO A 137 19.84 15.64 -11.37
N PRO A 138 19.89 16.92 -10.94
CA PRO A 138 19.27 18.01 -11.68
C PRO A 138 19.86 18.08 -13.09
N ALA A 139 18.99 17.97 -14.10
CA ALA A 139 19.40 18.03 -15.50
C ALA A 139 20.04 19.39 -15.79
N ILE A 140 21.31 19.38 -16.22
CA ILE A 140 22.00 20.59 -16.65
C ILE A 140 21.27 21.10 -17.90
N SER A 141 20.68 22.30 -17.81
CA SER A 141 19.89 22.89 -18.89
C SER A 141 20.73 23.08 -20.15
N SER A 142 20.40 22.34 -21.21
CA SER A 142 20.90 22.63 -22.55
C SER A 142 20.48 24.04 -22.99
N PRO A 143 21.33 24.78 -23.73
CA PRO A 143 21.02 26.14 -24.16
C PRO A 143 19.79 26.17 -25.10
N PRO A 144 19.06 27.29 -25.16
CA PRO A 144 17.89 27.42 -26.03
C PRO A 144 18.31 27.55 -27.50
N ASP A 145 17.91 26.58 -28.32
CA ASP A 145 17.90 26.74 -29.78
C ASP A 145 16.62 27.48 -30.22
N ASN A 146 16.71 28.30 -31.26
CA ASN A 146 15.72 29.37 -31.47
C ASN A 146 15.55 29.74 -32.96
N SER A 147 14.30 29.99 -33.37
CA SER A 147 13.84 30.41 -34.72
C SER A 147 13.91 29.34 -35.84
N TYR A 148 13.01 29.29 -36.83
CA TYR A 148 11.64 29.83 -36.97
C TYR A 148 10.93 29.23 -38.21
N SER A 149 9.59 29.26 -38.21
CA SER A 149 8.68 29.10 -39.36
C SER A 149 8.44 27.71 -39.98
N GLY A 150 7.16 27.44 -40.25
CA GLY A 150 6.65 26.20 -40.88
C GLY A 150 5.13 26.15 -40.99
N ILE A 151 4.47 27.27 -41.32
CA ILE A 151 2.99 27.35 -41.40
C ILE A 151 2.46 26.74 -42.70
N ALA A 152 1.49 25.84 -42.58
CA ALA A 152 0.48 25.52 -43.59
C ALA A 152 -0.77 24.91 -42.90
N SER A 153 -1.96 25.16 -43.44
CA SER A 153 -3.25 24.77 -42.83
C SER A 153 -3.95 23.61 -43.59
N ALA A 154 -4.94 22.98 -42.93
CA ALA A 154 -5.69 21.81 -43.43
C ALA A 154 -6.64 22.11 -44.61
N PRO A 155 -7.34 21.08 -45.15
CA PRO A 155 -8.73 20.89 -44.69
C PRO A 155 -9.27 19.43 -44.58
N SER A 156 -10.12 19.25 -43.56
CA SER A 156 -11.41 18.54 -43.51
C SER A 156 -11.68 17.15 -44.15
N GLN A 157 -12.04 16.20 -43.25
CA GLN A 157 -13.25 15.34 -43.25
C GLN A 157 -13.54 14.30 -44.37
N PHE A 158 -13.96 13.10 -43.93
CA PHE A 158 -15.13 12.39 -44.47
C PHE A 158 -15.83 11.55 -43.38
N LEU A 159 -17.12 11.24 -43.56
CA LEU A 159 -18.00 10.57 -42.59
C LEU A 159 -18.42 9.15 -43.00
N SER A 160 -18.49 8.21 -42.05
CA SER A 160 -19.49 7.13 -41.89
C SER A 160 -19.12 6.33 -40.62
N SER A 161 -20.01 5.98 -39.67
CA SER A 161 -21.24 5.15 -39.77
C SER A 161 -20.93 3.69 -40.14
N GLY A 162 -21.32 2.65 -39.40
CA GLY A 162 -22.02 2.58 -38.10
C GLY A 162 -22.64 1.18 -37.91
N GLY A 163 -22.70 0.63 -36.68
CA GLY A 163 -23.36 -0.67 -36.46
C GLY A 163 -23.06 -1.39 -35.13
N SER A 164 -24.12 -1.60 -34.34
CA SER A 164 -24.32 -2.52 -33.20
C SER A 164 -25.85 -2.63 -33.01
N PRO A 165 -26.44 -3.66 -32.36
CA PRO A 165 -25.87 -4.70 -31.48
C PRO A 165 -25.89 -6.10 -32.19
N GLU A 166 -26.24 -7.30 -31.69
CA GLU A 166 -26.92 -7.75 -30.46
C GLU A 166 -26.79 -9.28 -30.20
N SER A 167 -26.96 -9.69 -28.93
CA SER A 167 -27.40 -11.00 -28.40
C SER A 167 -26.52 -12.26 -28.49
N SER A 168 -26.45 -12.97 -27.36
CA SER A 168 -26.13 -14.42 -27.23
C SER A 168 -27.43 -15.25 -27.15
N PRO A 169 -27.35 -16.61 -27.22
CA PRO A 169 -27.41 -17.40 -25.98
C PRO A 169 -26.56 -18.70 -25.97
N GLY A 170 -26.48 -19.38 -24.80
CA GLY A 170 -25.79 -20.67 -24.58
C GLY A 170 -26.64 -21.92 -24.95
N PRO A 171 -26.27 -23.17 -24.54
CA PRO A 171 -25.92 -23.56 -23.15
C PRO A 171 -24.69 -24.51 -22.98
N GLY A 172 -24.50 -25.08 -21.77
CA GLY A 172 -23.36 -25.96 -21.35
C GLY A 172 -23.51 -27.47 -21.65
N PRO A 173 -22.95 -28.43 -20.85
CA PRO A 173 -22.42 -28.36 -19.47
C PRO A 173 -20.95 -28.83 -19.29
N GLY A 174 -20.50 -29.09 -18.04
CA GLY A 174 -19.15 -29.57 -17.66
C GLY A 174 -18.94 -31.11 -17.75
N PRO A 175 -18.04 -31.75 -16.96
CA PRO A 175 -17.32 -31.30 -15.74
C PRO A 175 -15.77 -31.48 -15.80
N SER A 176 -15.06 -31.11 -14.72
CA SER A 176 -13.77 -31.70 -14.31
C SER A 176 -13.41 -31.35 -12.86
N SER A 177 -12.84 -32.31 -12.13
CA SER A 177 -12.34 -32.18 -10.76
C SER A 177 -10.82 -32.36 -10.72
N SER A 178 -10.10 -31.54 -9.96
CA SER A 178 -8.68 -31.74 -9.70
C SER A 178 -8.26 -31.10 -8.38
N ASP A 179 -8.07 -31.90 -7.33
CA ASP A 179 -7.36 -31.47 -6.13
C ASP A 179 -5.93 -31.04 -6.48
N SER A 180 -5.38 -30.06 -5.75
CA SER A 180 -3.99 -29.61 -5.90
C SER A 180 -3.41 -29.18 -4.56
N SER A 181 -3.19 -30.15 -3.69
CA SER A 181 -2.42 -29.95 -2.46
C SER A 181 -0.92 -29.86 -2.79
N SER A 182 -0.33 -28.68 -2.64
CA SER A 182 1.11 -28.45 -2.73
C SER A 182 1.71 -28.17 -1.35
N SER A 183 2.73 -28.95 -0.98
CA SER A 183 3.35 -28.93 0.34
C SER A 183 4.28 -27.74 0.56
N PHE A 184 4.55 -27.46 1.83
CA PHE A 184 5.58 -26.52 2.30
C PHE A 184 6.95 -26.73 1.62
N SER A 185 7.71 -25.63 1.49
CA SER A 185 9.17 -25.66 1.41
C SER A 185 9.74 -24.47 2.18
N ILE A 186 10.40 -24.75 3.31
CA ILE A 186 11.09 -23.74 4.11
C ILE A 186 12.51 -23.58 3.57
N TYR A 187 12.79 -22.40 3.01
CA TYR A 187 14.13 -21.87 2.75
C TYR A 187 14.10 -20.36 3.01
N ALA A 188 15.10 -19.72 3.61
CA ALA A 188 16.17 -20.22 4.47
C ALA A 188 16.65 -19.05 5.36
N THR A 189 17.38 -19.33 6.43
CA THR A 189 18.05 -18.31 7.25
C THR A 189 19.22 -17.64 6.50
N GLU A 190 19.97 -16.76 7.16
CA GLU A 190 21.21 -16.11 6.69
C GLU A 190 21.10 -14.93 5.70
N VAL A 191 20.54 -13.81 6.20
CA VAL A 191 20.92 -12.45 5.72
C VAL A 191 21.50 -11.59 6.85
N VAL A 192 21.15 -11.85 8.12
CA VAL A 192 21.59 -11.07 9.30
C VAL A 192 23.10 -11.15 9.52
N GLY A 193 23.74 -12.28 9.22
CA GLY A 193 25.17 -12.51 9.50
C GLY A 193 26.13 -11.55 8.79
N VAL A 194 25.77 -10.98 7.64
CA VAL A 194 26.66 -10.09 6.87
C VAL A 194 26.92 -8.75 7.58
N LEU A 195 25.96 -8.27 8.39
CA LEU A 195 26.08 -6.99 9.10
C LEU A 195 27.05 -7.01 10.29
N SER A 196 27.41 -8.18 10.81
CA SER A 196 28.34 -8.29 11.95
C SER A 196 29.82 -8.39 11.57
N PHE A 197 30.14 -8.67 10.30
CA PHE A 197 31.54 -8.82 9.83
C PHE A 197 32.17 -7.52 9.27
N LEU A 198 31.46 -6.38 9.35
CA LEU A 198 31.97 -5.07 8.92
C LEU A 198 32.28 -4.11 10.09
N VAL A 199 32.26 -4.59 11.33
CA VAL A 199 32.50 -3.78 12.54
C VAL A 199 33.42 -4.48 13.56
N PHE A 200 34.47 -5.16 13.07
CA PHE A 200 35.67 -5.55 13.85
C PHE A 200 36.90 -5.63 12.94
#